data_AF-A0A7W1HQ82-F1
#
_entry.id   AF-A0A7W1HQ82-F1
#
_cell.length_a   1.000
_cell.length_b   1.000
_cell.length_c   1.000
_cell.angle_alpha   90.00
_cell.angle_beta   90.00
_cell.angle_gamma   90.00
#
_symmetry.space_group_name_H-M   'P 1'
#
loop_
_entity.id
_entity.type
_entity.pdbx_description
1 polymer ?
#
loop_
_entity_poly.entity_id
_entity_poly.type
_entity_poly.pdbx_seq_one_letter_code
_entity_poly.pdbx_strand_id
1 'polypeptide(L)'
;MYVRALELQEETKAKLRELRDLSEEAEAGNREARKKLRRVLHASSPEIVAKCSNIAERGQLIVAETMAAGNPLTEEAILARLDLMRAEVGGENPTPLEVLLTERIVSAWLFVEVQEALLNAQLKRGSEVRRCPPSYLKFMIGWLDSVHRRYLAAIKSLAQVRRLQSNTPGVQ
;
A
#
# COMPACT_ATOMS: atom_id res chain seq x y z
N MET A 1 15.08 5.34 -10.95
CA MET A 1 15.43 3.98 -11.40
C MET A 1 14.93 2.97 -10.36
N TYR A 2 13.62 2.67 -10.34
CA TYR A 2 13.02 1.65 -9.46
C TYR A 2 12.74 0.38 -10.28
N VAL A 3 13.77 -0.10 -10.98
CA VAL A 3 13.78 -1.41 -11.62
C VAL A 3 14.84 -2.22 -10.88
N ARG A 4 14.38 -2.88 -9.83
CA ARG A 4 14.98 -3.97 -9.03
C ARG A 4 14.20 -3.89 -7.72
N ALA A 5 13.23 -4.77 -7.46
CA ALA A 5 13.56 -6.09 -6.93
C ALA A 5 15.07 -6.21 -6.69
N LEU A 6 15.57 -5.42 -5.72
CA LEU A 6 16.91 -5.56 -5.18
C LEU A 6 17.12 -7.06 -5.04
N GLU A 7 18.22 -7.56 -5.58
CA GLU A 7 18.73 -8.86 -5.20
C GLU A 7 18.83 -8.83 -3.69
N LEU A 8 17.75 -9.30 -3.03
CA LEU A 8 17.72 -9.41 -1.59
C LEU A 8 18.96 -10.20 -1.25
N GLN A 9 19.77 -9.67 -0.32
CA GLN A 9 20.91 -10.43 0.17
C GLN A 9 20.43 -11.84 0.47
N GLU A 10 21.20 -12.84 0.06
CA GLU A 10 20.70 -14.21 0.04
C GLU A 10 20.24 -14.67 1.43
N GLU A 11 20.84 -14.09 2.47
CA GLU A 11 20.42 -14.17 3.87
C GLU A 11 18.99 -13.65 4.12
N THR A 12 18.64 -12.47 3.60
CA THR A 12 17.29 -11.90 3.71
C THR A 12 16.26 -12.80 3.01
N LYS A 13 16.57 -13.33 1.82
CA LYS A 13 15.68 -14.27 1.13
C LYS A 13 15.50 -15.55 1.93
N ALA A 14 16.59 -16.12 2.44
CA ALA A 14 16.57 -17.34 3.23
C ALA A 14 15.73 -17.15 4.51
N LYS A 15 15.92 -16.03 5.21
CA LYS A 15 15.14 -15.74 6.42
C LYS A 15 13.66 -15.51 6.13
N LEU A 16 13.32 -14.84 5.03
CA LEU A 16 11.92 -14.68 4.60
C LEU A 16 11.28 -16.03 4.23
N ARG A 17 12.02 -16.97 3.65
CA ARG A 17 11.54 -18.35 3.41
C ARG A 17 11.31 -19.08 4.72
N GLU A 18 12.27 -19.06 5.65
CA GLU A 18 12.12 -19.69 6.98
C GLU A 18 10.85 -19.18 7.70
N LEU A 19 10.62 -17.87 7.68
CA LEU A 19 9.43 -17.26 8.28
C LEU A 19 8.13 -17.68 7.58
N ARG A 20 8.17 -17.88 6.25
CA ARG A 20 7.01 -18.34 5.48
C ARG A 20 6.67 -19.79 5.81
N ASP A 21 7.65 -20.68 5.80
CA ASP A 21 7.45 -22.11 6.11
C ASP A 21 6.87 -22.28 7.53
N LEU A 22 7.41 -21.53 8.50
CA LEU A 22 6.88 -21.52 9.87
C LEU A 22 5.46 -20.94 9.96
N SER A 23 5.09 -20.01 9.07
CA SER A 23 3.73 -19.46 8.99
C SER A 23 2.76 -20.51 8.46
N GLU A 24 3.12 -21.23 7.40
CA GLU A 24 2.30 -22.28 6.80
C GLU A 24 2.01 -23.41 7.80
N GLU A 25 3.04 -23.87 8.53
CA GLU A 25 2.85 -24.86 9.60
C GLU A 25 1.95 -24.33 10.74
N ALA A 26 2.13 -23.06 11.13
CA ALA A 26 1.32 -22.43 12.16
C ALA A 26 -0.15 -22.28 11.75
N GLU A 27 -0.41 -21.97 10.48
CA GLU A 27 -1.75 -21.91 9.88
C GLU A 27 -2.41 -23.29 9.84
N ALA A 28 -1.65 -24.36 9.60
CA ALA A 28 -2.11 -25.74 9.72
C ALA A 28 -2.40 -26.19 11.17
N GLY A 29 -2.24 -25.31 12.15
CA GLY A 29 -2.57 -25.55 13.56
C GLY A 29 -1.38 -25.97 14.43
N ASN A 30 -0.15 -26.02 13.89
CA ASN A 30 1.04 -26.35 14.67
C ASN A 30 1.38 -25.22 15.66
N ARG A 31 1.04 -25.43 16.94
CA ARG A 31 1.29 -24.45 18.01
C ARG A 31 2.77 -24.22 18.28
N GLU A 32 3.63 -25.23 18.10
CA GLU A 32 5.07 -25.07 18.28
C GLU A 32 5.70 -24.28 17.13
N ALA A 33 5.25 -24.50 15.89
CA ALA A 33 5.63 -23.64 14.76
C ALA A 33 5.26 -22.17 15.03
N ARG A 34 4.07 -21.88 15.56
CA ARG A 34 3.66 -20.51 15.93
C ARG A 34 4.54 -19.89 17.01
N LYS A 35 4.96 -20.66 18.02
CA LYS A 35 5.91 -20.19 19.04
C LYS A 35 7.27 -19.91 18.44
N LYS A 36 7.77 -20.80 17.57
CA LYS A 36 9.05 -20.63 16.87
C LYS A 36 9.01 -19.41 15.95
N LEU A 37 7.95 -19.25 15.15
CA LEU A 37 7.72 -18.08 14.30
C LEU A 37 7.84 -16.77 15.09
N ARG A 38 7.19 -16.68 16.26
CA ARG A 38 7.27 -15.50 17.12
C ARG A 38 8.71 -15.20 17.57
N ARG A 39 9.48 -16.23 17.95
CA ARG A 39 10.87 -16.07 18.39
C ARG A 39 11.77 -15.64 17.22
N VAL A 40 11.65 -16.29 16.07
CA VAL A 40 12.44 -15.97 14.88
C VAL A 40 12.14 -14.55 14.41
N LEU A 41 10.87 -14.15 14.38
CA LEU A 41 10.48 -12.79 14.00
C LEU A 41 11.01 -11.73 14.99
N HIS A 42 10.94 -11.99 16.30
CA HIS A 42 11.49 -11.07 17.31
C HIS A 42 13.02 -10.92 17.23
N ALA A 43 13.73 -11.96 16.78
CA ALA A 43 15.18 -11.92 16.58
C ALA A 43 15.59 -11.38 15.19
N SER A 44 14.63 -11.09 14.31
CA SER A 44 14.90 -10.63 12.95
C SER A 44 15.24 -9.12 12.90
N SER A 45 15.89 -8.70 11.82
CA SER A 45 16.20 -7.28 11.61
C SER A 45 14.93 -6.44 11.39
N PRO A 46 14.98 -5.12 11.64
CA PRO A 46 13.86 -4.21 11.35
C PRO A 46 13.38 -4.28 9.89
N GLU A 47 14.30 -4.51 8.94
CA GLU A 47 13.97 -4.66 7.52
C GLU A 47 13.08 -5.88 7.26
N ILE A 48 13.40 -7.03 7.87
CA ILE A 48 12.63 -8.26 7.72
C ILE A 48 11.25 -8.10 8.34
N VAL A 49 11.18 -7.50 9.54
CA VAL A 49 9.90 -7.21 10.20
C VAL A 49 9.04 -6.30 9.32
N ALA A 50 9.61 -5.22 8.78
CA ALA A 50 8.92 -4.29 7.89
C ALA A 50 8.34 -5.02 6.66
N LYS A 51 9.14 -5.84 5.96
CA LYS A 51 8.69 -6.64 4.80
C LYS A 51 7.56 -7.61 5.16
N CYS A 52 7.67 -8.30 6.29
CA CYS A 52 6.63 -9.22 6.75
C CYS A 52 5.32 -8.51 7.12
N SER A 53 5.42 -7.25 7.56
CA SER A 53 4.30 -6.42 7.98
C SER A 53 3.76 -5.46 6.91
N ASN A 54 4.24 -5.53 5.65
CA ASN A 54 3.84 -4.59 4.60
C ASN A 54 2.42 -4.86 4.06
N ILE A 55 1.41 -4.60 4.89
CA ILE A 55 0.00 -4.82 4.58
C ILE A 55 -0.50 -3.83 3.52
N ALA A 56 0.06 -2.62 3.50
CA ALA A 56 -0.32 -1.59 2.53
C ALA A 56 0.02 -2.03 1.11
N GLU A 57 1.24 -2.52 0.87
CA GLU A 57 1.68 -3.04 -0.43
C GLU A 57 0.83 -4.25 -0.88
N ARG A 58 0.54 -5.19 0.02
CA ARG A 58 -0.36 -6.33 -0.29
C ARG A 58 -1.77 -5.85 -0.66
N GLY A 59 -2.30 -4.88 0.07
CA GLY A 59 -3.61 -4.30 -0.21
C GLY A 59 -3.65 -3.61 -1.57
N GLN A 60 -2.57 -2.91 -1.94
CA GLN A 60 -2.45 -2.27 -3.25
C GLN A 60 -2.38 -3.29 -4.39
N LEU A 61 -1.65 -4.39 -4.22
CA LEU A 61 -1.62 -5.48 -5.19
C LEU A 61 -3.01 -6.05 -5.44
N ILE A 62 -3.74 -6.40 -4.36
CA ILE A 62 -5.11 -6.92 -4.45
C ILE A 62 -6.02 -5.94 -5.20
N VAL A 63 -5.90 -4.64 -4.90
CA VAL A 63 -6.72 -3.60 -5.55
C VAL A 63 -6.33 -3.44 -7.03
N ALA A 64 -5.04 -3.49 -7.36
CA ALA A 64 -4.57 -3.42 -8.75
C ALA A 64 -5.07 -4.62 -9.56
N GLU A 65 -4.90 -5.84 -9.05
CA GLU A 65 -5.44 -7.08 -9.65
C GLU A 65 -6.96 -6.97 -9.88
N THR A 66 -7.69 -6.48 -8.87
CA THR A 66 -9.15 -6.32 -8.94
C THR A 66 -9.56 -5.31 -10.01
N MET A 67 -8.87 -4.16 -10.09
CA MET A 67 -9.18 -3.11 -11.07
C MET A 67 -8.74 -3.44 -12.48
N ALA A 68 -7.68 -4.23 -12.63
CA ALA A 68 -7.25 -4.72 -13.92
C ALA A 68 -8.26 -5.66 -14.56
N ALA A 69 -9.10 -6.34 -13.77
CA ALA A 69 -10.11 -7.28 -14.24
C ALA A 69 -9.53 -8.31 -15.24
N GLY A 70 -8.31 -8.79 -14.96
CA GLY A 70 -7.58 -9.74 -15.79
C GLY A 70 -6.83 -9.14 -16.98
N ASN A 71 -6.73 -7.81 -17.11
CA ASN A 71 -5.88 -7.15 -18.09
C ASN A 71 -4.45 -6.94 -17.55
N PRO A 72 -3.44 -7.70 -18.01
CA PRO A 72 -2.10 -7.62 -17.44
C PRO A 72 -1.42 -6.26 -17.63
N LEU A 73 -1.68 -5.58 -18.75
CA LEU A 73 -1.12 -4.24 -18.99
C LEU A 73 -1.64 -3.23 -17.97
N THR A 74 -2.94 -3.29 -17.64
CA THR A 74 -3.54 -2.40 -16.65
C THR A 74 -3.00 -2.66 -15.25
N GLU A 75 -2.86 -3.93 -14.87
CA GLU A 75 -2.30 -4.32 -13.57
C GLU A 75 -0.87 -3.79 -13.39
N GLU A 76 0.01 -4.11 -14.34
CA GLU A 76 1.40 -3.66 -14.33
C GLU A 76 1.50 -2.14 -14.38
N ALA A 77 0.64 -1.46 -15.14
CA ALA A 77 0.62 0.00 -15.19
C ALA A 77 0.20 0.63 -13.85
N ILE A 78 -0.77 0.05 -13.14
CA ILE A 78 -1.16 0.52 -11.81
C ILE A 78 0.02 0.37 -10.85
N LEU A 79 0.63 -0.82 -10.78
CA LEU A 79 1.76 -1.10 -9.89
C LEU A 79 2.93 -0.16 -10.18
N ALA A 80 3.31 -0.01 -11.46
CA ALA A 80 4.36 0.90 -11.88
C ALA A 80 4.04 2.36 -11.51
N ARG A 81 2.76 2.79 -11.61
CA ARG A 81 2.36 4.14 -11.23
C ARG A 81 2.49 4.37 -9.72
N LEU A 82 2.17 3.38 -8.89
CA LEU A 82 2.36 3.47 -7.43
C LEU A 82 3.84 3.66 -7.09
N ASP A 83 4.74 2.94 -7.76
CA ASP A 83 6.19 3.07 -7.55
C ASP A 83 6.74 4.40 -8.01
N LEU A 84 6.28 4.90 -9.17
CA LEU A 84 6.62 6.26 -9.63
C LEU A 84 6.14 7.31 -8.62
N MET A 85 4.91 7.18 -8.10
CA MET A 85 4.39 8.09 -7.08
C MET A 85 5.19 8.03 -5.78
N ARG A 86 5.63 6.85 -5.32
CA ARG A 86 6.51 6.74 -4.14
C ARG A 86 7.78 7.54 -4.33
N ALA A 87 8.43 7.40 -5.48
CA ALA A 87 9.66 8.11 -5.79
C ALA A 87 9.42 9.63 -5.87
N GLU A 88 8.37 10.06 -6.58
CA GLU A 88 8.00 11.47 -6.73
C GLU A 88 7.64 12.14 -5.40
N VAL A 89 6.79 11.50 -4.61
CA VAL A 89 6.29 12.05 -3.34
C VAL A 89 7.36 12.00 -2.25
N GLY A 90 8.11 10.90 -2.17
CA GLY A 90 9.16 10.70 -1.18
C GLY A 90 10.32 11.67 -1.34
N GLY A 91 10.73 11.97 -2.57
CA GLY A 91 11.88 12.83 -2.85
C GLY A 91 13.22 12.16 -2.53
N GLU A 92 14.29 12.95 -2.54
CA GLU A 92 15.64 12.47 -2.25
C GLU A 92 15.84 12.33 -0.73
N ASN A 93 16.23 11.14 -0.27
CA ASN A 93 16.53 10.82 1.14
C ASN A 93 15.40 11.16 2.14
N PRO A 94 14.18 10.60 1.98
CA PRO A 94 13.07 10.88 2.89
C PRO A 94 13.38 10.43 4.31
N THR A 95 12.99 11.24 5.29
CA THR A 95 13.01 10.85 6.70
C THR A 95 12.01 9.72 6.96
N PRO A 96 12.17 8.93 8.04
CA PRO A 96 11.26 7.81 8.33
C PRO A 96 9.77 8.21 8.40
N LEU A 97 9.47 9.41 8.90
CA LEU A 97 8.11 9.92 8.95
C LEU A 97 7.57 10.27 7.54
N GLU A 98 8.41 10.81 6.67
CA GLU A 98 8.05 11.09 5.28
C GLU A 98 7.84 9.79 4.48
N VAL A 99 8.59 8.73 4.74
CA VAL A 99 8.35 7.41 4.14
C VAL A 99 6.94 6.90 4.51
N LEU A 100 6.57 6.97 5.80
CA LEU A 100 5.24 6.54 6.25
C LEU A 100 4.12 7.38 5.62
N LEU A 101 4.31 8.70 5.52
CA LEU A 101 3.33 9.59 4.89
C LEU A 101 3.25 9.39 3.37
N THR A 102 4.37 9.10 2.72
CA THR A 102 4.44 8.75 1.29
C THR A 102 3.61 7.51 1.00
N GLU A 103 3.84 6.41 1.72
CA GLU A 103 3.02 5.19 1.56
C GLU A 103 1.54 5.44 1.82
N ARG A 104 1.22 6.33 2.78
CA ARG A 104 -0.16 6.69 3.07
C ARG A 104 -0.81 7.48 1.94
N ILE A 105 -0.07 8.42 1.32
CA ILE A 105 -0.52 9.20 0.18
C ILE A 105 -0.76 8.29 -1.03
N VAL A 106 0.21 7.41 -1.34
CA VAL A 106 0.12 6.45 -2.46
C VAL A 106 -1.08 5.52 -2.29
N SER A 107 -1.26 4.95 -1.11
CA SER A 107 -2.41 4.10 -0.82
C SER A 107 -3.73 4.86 -0.93
N ALA A 108 -3.80 6.07 -0.37
CA ALA A 108 -5.03 6.87 -0.40
C ALA A 108 -5.38 7.32 -1.83
N TRP A 109 -4.40 7.66 -2.65
CA TRP A 109 -4.59 7.95 -4.08
C TRP A 109 -5.21 6.76 -4.81
N LEU A 110 -4.67 5.55 -4.64
CA LEU A 110 -5.24 4.36 -5.28
C LEU A 110 -6.71 4.16 -4.91
N PHE A 111 -7.06 4.34 -3.64
CA PHE A 111 -8.45 4.26 -3.20
C PHE A 111 -9.34 5.37 -3.77
N VAL A 112 -8.82 6.57 -4.02
CA VAL A 112 -9.55 7.63 -4.73
C VAL A 112 -9.90 7.13 -6.13
N GLU A 113 -8.91 6.76 -6.92
CA GLU A 113 -9.07 6.34 -8.32
C GLU A 113 -10.05 5.16 -8.45
N VAL A 114 -9.92 4.16 -7.57
CA VAL A 114 -10.80 2.98 -7.54
C VAL A 114 -12.24 3.38 -7.24
N GLN A 115 -12.46 4.22 -6.23
CA GLN A 115 -13.81 4.61 -5.83
C GLN A 115 -14.47 5.51 -6.88
N GLU A 116 -13.71 6.39 -7.53
CA GLU A 116 -14.19 7.17 -8.68
C GLU A 116 -14.55 6.25 -9.85
N ALA A 117 -13.70 5.29 -10.20
CA ALA A 117 -13.96 4.33 -11.26
C ALA A 117 -15.23 3.51 -11.00
N LEU A 118 -15.41 3.02 -9.77
CA LEU A 118 -16.61 2.27 -9.37
C LEU A 118 -17.88 3.12 -9.45
N LEU A 119 -17.82 4.39 -9.02
CA LEU A 119 -18.94 5.30 -9.14
C LEU A 119 -19.26 5.60 -10.62
N ASN A 120 -18.24 5.88 -11.43
CA ASN A 120 -18.38 6.15 -12.86
C ASN A 120 -18.97 4.95 -13.62
N ALA A 121 -18.60 3.73 -13.23
CA ALA A 121 -19.17 2.51 -13.80
C ALA A 121 -20.70 2.41 -13.60
N GLN A 122 -21.23 2.92 -12.48
CA GLN A 122 -22.69 2.98 -12.24
C GLN A 122 -23.40 3.98 -13.15
N LEU A 123 -22.68 4.99 -13.62
CA LEU A 123 -23.20 6.04 -14.52
C LEU A 123 -23.08 5.67 -16.00
N LYS A 124 -22.30 4.64 -16.34
CA LYS A 124 -22.09 4.19 -17.73
C LYS A 124 -23.43 3.80 -18.38
N ARG A 125 -23.71 4.39 -19.55
CA ARG A 125 -24.87 4.04 -20.39
C ARG A 125 -24.58 2.78 -21.20
N GLY A 126 -25.62 1.97 -21.44
CA GLY A 126 -25.49 0.72 -22.20
C GLY A 126 -24.72 -0.40 -21.49
N SER A 127 -24.49 -0.26 -20.18
CA SER A 127 -23.90 -1.31 -19.35
C SER A 127 -24.97 -2.35 -18.98
N GLU A 128 -24.66 -3.63 -19.13
CA GLU A 128 -25.48 -4.74 -18.63
C GLU A 128 -25.36 -4.90 -17.09
N VAL A 129 -24.44 -4.18 -16.46
CA VAL A 129 -24.25 -4.20 -15.01
C VAL A 129 -25.47 -3.61 -14.32
N ARG A 130 -26.06 -4.38 -13.40
CA ARG A 130 -27.15 -3.94 -12.55
C ARG A 130 -26.74 -2.68 -11.79
N ARG A 131 -27.49 -1.59 -12.00
CA ARG A 131 -27.31 -0.36 -11.24
C ARG A 131 -27.70 -0.57 -9.78
N CYS A 132 -26.90 -0.02 -8.89
CA CYS A 132 -27.25 0.00 -7.48
C CYS A 132 -28.38 1.02 -7.22
N PRO A 133 -29.19 0.82 -6.16
CA PRO A 133 -30.25 1.76 -5.80
C PRO A 133 -29.71 3.16 -5.45
N PRO A 134 -30.50 4.24 -5.63
CA PRO A 134 -30.07 5.60 -5.32
C PRO A 134 -29.51 5.80 -3.89
N SER A 135 -30.06 5.09 -2.90
CA SER A 135 -29.56 5.13 -1.52
C SER A 135 -28.13 4.58 -1.38
N TYR A 136 -27.80 3.53 -2.13
CA TYR A 136 -26.47 2.95 -2.16
C TYR A 136 -25.49 3.83 -2.92
N LEU A 137 -25.92 4.46 -4.03
CA LEU A 137 -25.11 5.47 -4.72
C LEU A 137 -24.73 6.63 -3.78
N LYS A 138 -25.70 7.14 -3.01
CA LYS A 138 -25.43 8.18 -2.00
C LYS A 138 -24.42 7.73 -0.95
N PHE A 139 -24.50 6.47 -0.51
CA PHE A 139 -23.53 5.89 0.41
C PHE A 139 -22.12 5.81 -0.22
N MET A 140 -22.01 5.35 -1.46
CA MET A 140 -20.74 5.29 -2.21
C MET A 140 -20.11 6.69 -2.37
N ILE A 141 -20.90 7.71 -2.69
CA ILE A 141 -20.43 9.10 -2.78
C ILE A 141 -19.87 9.56 -1.43
N GLY A 142 -20.57 9.28 -0.33
CA GLY A 142 -20.07 9.61 1.01
C GLY A 142 -18.77 8.90 1.37
N TRP A 143 -18.56 7.68 0.88
CA TRP A 143 -17.27 6.98 0.99
C TRP A 143 -16.19 7.67 0.16
N LEU A 144 -16.48 8.02 -1.09
CA LEU A 144 -15.56 8.74 -1.96
C LEU A 144 -15.09 10.05 -1.31
N ASP A 145 -16.02 10.86 -0.79
CA ASP A 145 -15.71 12.09 -0.07
C ASP A 145 -14.79 11.85 1.14
N SER A 146 -15.00 10.74 1.86
CA SER A 146 -14.16 10.37 3.01
C SER A 146 -12.75 10.00 2.58
N VAL A 147 -12.60 9.23 1.50
CA VAL A 147 -11.30 8.87 0.93
C VAL A 147 -10.57 10.11 0.40
N HIS A 148 -11.26 11.01 -0.30
CA HIS A 148 -10.70 12.28 -0.77
C HIS A 148 -10.18 13.14 0.38
N ARG A 149 -10.97 13.28 1.45
CA ARG A 149 -10.53 14.02 2.65
C ARG A 149 -9.29 13.41 3.28
N ARG A 150 -9.21 12.07 3.37
CA ARG A 150 -8.04 11.37 3.91
C ARG A 150 -6.81 11.54 3.02
N TYR A 151 -6.97 11.50 1.70
CA TYR A 151 -5.90 11.73 0.74
C TYR A 151 -5.32 13.14 0.89
N LEU A 152 -6.16 14.17 0.85
CA LEU A 152 -5.73 15.56 1.02
C LEU A 152 -5.13 15.83 2.40
N ALA A 153 -5.66 15.21 3.46
CA ALA A 153 -5.09 15.31 4.80
C ALA A 153 -3.66 14.73 4.86
N ALA A 154 -3.41 13.58 4.22
CA ALA A 154 -2.08 12.97 4.19
C ALA A 154 -1.05 13.85 3.46
N ILE A 155 -1.45 14.45 2.33
CA ILE A 155 -0.62 15.42 1.58
C ILE A 155 -0.30 16.63 2.46
N LYS A 156 -1.32 17.19 3.12
CA LYS A 156 -1.14 18.32 4.03
C LYS A 156 -0.20 17.98 5.18
N SER A 157 -0.32 16.79 5.76
CA SER A 157 0.58 16.31 6.82
C SER A 157 2.02 16.21 6.35
N LEU A 158 2.28 15.67 5.14
CA LEU A 158 3.63 15.60 4.58
C LEU A 158 4.23 17.01 4.37
N ALA A 159 3.46 17.92 3.78
CA ALA A 159 3.88 19.31 3.61
C ALA A 159 4.18 19.99 4.95
N GLN A 160 3.37 19.72 5.98
CA GLN A 160 3.59 20.25 7.32
C GLN A 160 4.86 19.69 7.96
N VAL A 161 5.12 18.39 7.86
CA VAL A 161 6.35 17.76 8.37
C VAL A 161 7.59 18.39 7.73
N ARG A 162 7.61 18.49 6.39
CA ARG A 162 8.71 19.11 5.64
C ARG A 162 8.97 20.55 6.07
N ARG A 163 7.90 21.35 6.23
CA ARG A 163 8.00 22.73 6.69
C ARG A 163 8.54 22.86 8.12
N LEU A 164 8.15 21.95 9.01
CA LEU A 164 8.65 21.96 10.39
C LEU A 164 10.13 21.58 10.46
N GLN A 165 10.55 20.62 9.64
CA GLN A 165 11.95 20.22 9.53
C GLN A 165 12.82 21.35 8.95
N SER A 166 12.38 22.02 7.89
CA SER A 166 13.13 23.14 7.28
C SER A 166 13.32 24.33 8.22
N ASN A 167 12.43 24.52 9.19
CA ASN A 167 12.45 25.64 10.13
C ASN A 167 13.18 25.31 11.45
N THR A 168 13.71 24.11 11.62
CA THR A 168 14.43 23.71 12.83
C THR A 168 15.93 23.97 12.64
N PRO A 169 16.55 24.92 13.35
CA PRO A 169 17.99 25.17 13.25
C PRO A 169 18.76 23.97 13.81
N GLY A 170 19.63 23.34 13.01
CA GLY A 170 20.58 22.32 13.47
C GLY A 170 20.39 20.89 12.93
N VAL A 171 19.47 20.67 11.99
CA VAL A 171 19.37 19.40 11.23
C VAL A 171 19.48 19.73 9.74
N GLN A 172 20.67 20.12 9.30
CA GLN A 172 21.08 20.16 7.90
C GLN A 172 22.29 19.27 7.72
#